data_AF-A0A7V9QME6-F1
#
_entry.id   AF-A0A7V9QME6-F1
#
_cell.length_a   1.000
_cell.length_b   1.000
_cell.length_c   1.000
_cell.angle_alpha   90.00
_cell.angle_beta   90.00
_cell.angle_gamma   90.00
#
_symmetry.space_group_name_H-M   'P 1'
#
loop_
_entity.id
_entity.type
_entity.pdbx_description
1 polymer ?
#
loop_
_entity_poly.entity_id
_entity_poly.type
_entity_poly.pdbx_seq_one_letter_code
_entity_poly.pdbx_strand_id
1 'polypeptide(L)'
;MSASVWRVAVLAAAVAAGAACGDTKSGPNVPLSIQFDPQQLPSMIVGDQLHDTLGSVDSLRAIVFNSAGDTIPDAAVRYQHADTTKIVTIDSATGHVTASDTGIARVVAQTSGLQSPPETLFVVATPTVFGHTTNLDDTLNFTSVRADTLFALSTTVSSGTTPVNHWRVEYRFLYPADLNTPDSLRVLLSDENRKFSLVDTTGVGTSGVAGSATRYLRISAFAHSFNDTVVVEARAFFPDHTPVPGSPLRFKVLVIIP
;
A
#
# COMPACT_ATOMS: atom_id res chain seq x y z
N MET A 1 -13.96 -39.66 -60.13
CA MET A 1 -14.25 -38.77 -58.98
C MET A 1 -12.98 -38.58 -58.15
N SER A 2 -12.94 -37.53 -57.31
CA SER A 2 -11.94 -37.31 -56.23
C SER A 2 -10.47 -37.05 -56.62
N ALA A 3 -10.11 -35.76 -56.73
CA ALA A 3 -8.77 -35.22 -56.47
C ALA A 3 -8.80 -33.68 -56.51
N SER A 4 -9.37 -33.11 -57.58
CA SER A 4 -9.38 -31.66 -57.85
C SER A 4 -10.22 -30.85 -56.85
N VAL A 5 -11.43 -31.34 -56.53
CA VAL A 5 -12.39 -30.65 -55.64
C VAL A 5 -11.85 -30.44 -54.22
N TRP A 6 -10.99 -31.35 -53.74
CA TRP A 6 -10.51 -31.32 -52.35
C TRP A 6 -9.49 -30.19 -52.10
N ARG A 7 -8.67 -29.83 -53.10
CA ARG A 7 -7.68 -28.74 -52.97
C ARG A 7 -8.33 -27.36 -52.89
N VAL A 8 -9.47 -27.16 -53.54
CA VAL A 8 -10.21 -25.89 -53.49
C VAL A 8 -10.88 -25.70 -52.12
N ALA A 9 -11.44 -26.77 -51.54
CA ALA A 9 -12.07 -26.73 -50.22
C ALA A 9 -11.08 -26.38 -49.09
N VAL A 10 -9.86 -26.92 -49.13
CA VAL A 10 -8.82 -26.64 -48.12
C VAL A 10 -8.32 -25.19 -48.19
N LEU A 11 -8.20 -24.60 -49.40
CA LEU A 11 -7.78 -23.21 -49.54
C LEU A 11 -8.86 -22.22 -49.03
N ALA A 12 -10.14 -22.50 -49.26
CA ALA A 12 -11.24 -21.67 -48.77
C ALA A 12 -11.34 -21.67 -47.23
N ALA A 13 -11.11 -22.82 -46.59
CA ALA A 13 -11.08 -22.92 -45.13
C ALA A 13 -9.90 -22.15 -44.50
N ALA A 14 -8.73 -22.12 -45.15
CA ALA A 14 -7.57 -21.38 -44.67
C ALA A 14 -7.75 -19.85 -44.70
N VAL A 15 -8.48 -19.31 -45.70
CA VAL A 15 -8.78 -17.87 -45.78
C VAL A 15 -9.82 -17.46 -44.74
N ALA A 16 -10.82 -18.30 -44.44
CA ALA A 16 -11.81 -18.03 -43.41
C ALA A 16 -11.21 -17.98 -41.99
N ALA A 17 -10.15 -18.75 -41.71
CA ALA A 17 -9.46 -18.74 -40.43
C ALA A 17 -8.69 -17.42 -40.14
N GLY A 18 -8.33 -16.66 -41.17
CA GLY A 18 -7.65 -15.35 -41.02
C GLY A 18 -8.59 -14.20 -40.65
N ALA A 19 -9.90 -14.35 -40.85
CA ALA A 19 -10.89 -13.29 -40.60
C ALA A 19 -11.51 -13.31 -39.19
N ALA A 20 -11.21 -14.34 -38.39
CA ALA A 20 -11.75 -14.49 -37.03
C ALA A 20 -11.06 -13.59 -35.97
N CYS A 21 -9.95 -12.92 -36.33
CA CYS A 21 -9.33 -11.85 -35.55
C CYS A 21 -9.80 -10.46 -36.03
N GLY A 22 -11.07 -10.34 -36.43
CA GLY A 22 -11.70 -9.07 -36.78
C GLY A 22 -12.13 -8.30 -35.53
N ASP A 23 -11.85 -7.00 -35.52
CA ASP A 23 -12.27 -6.02 -34.52
C ASP A 23 -11.85 -6.27 -33.06
N THR A 24 -10.54 -6.14 -32.79
CA THR A 24 -10.17 -5.26 -31.67
C THR A 24 -10.72 -3.87 -31.98
N LYS A 25 -11.93 -3.58 -31.46
CA LYS A 25 -12.57 -2.26 -31.57
C LYS A 25 -11.59 -1.22 -31.04
N SER A 26 -10.93 -0.52 -31.97
CA SER A 26 -9.90 0.46 -31.68
C SER A 26 -10.45 1.83 -32.00
N GLY A 27 -10.36 2.72 -31.02
CA GLY A 27 -10.93 4.06 -31.11
C GLY A 27 -10.69 4.80 -29.80
N PRO A 28 -10.62 6.14 -29.83
CA PRO A 28 -10.23 6.94 -28.67
C PRO A 28 -11.16 6.75 -27.47
N ASN A 29 -12.44 6.41 -27.73
CA ASN A 29 -13.48 6.23 -26.72
C ASN A 29 -13.87 4.75 -26.52
N VAL A 30 -13.05 3.79 -26.98
CA VAL A 30 -13.31 2.35 -26.76
C VAL A 30 -12.43 1.85 -25.62
N PRO A 31 -13.02 1.39 -24.49
CA PRO A 31 -12.27 0.77 -23.40
C PRO A 31 -11.48 -0.44 -23.88
N LEU A 32 -10.19 -0.50 -23.52
CA LEU A 32 -9.33 -1.68 -23.68
C LEU A 32 -8.88 -2.25 -22.32
N SER A 33 -8.64 -1.39 -21.33
CA SER A 33 -8.30 -1.82 -19.96
C SER A 33 -8.91 -0.90 -18.91
N ILE A 34 -8.92 -1.38 -17.66
CA ILE A 34 -9.41 -0.66 -16.49
C ILE A 34 -8.57 -1.06 -15.27
N GLN A 35 -8.15 -0.08 -14.48
CA GLN A 35 -7.30 -0.23 -13.30
C GLN A 35 -7.81 0.66 -12.16
N PHE A 36 -7.64 0.25 -10.91
CA PHE A 36 -7.86 1.15 -9.77
C PHE A 36 -6.72 2.17 -9.61
N ASP A 37 -7.10 3.38 -9.21
CA ASP A 37 -6.21 4.38 -8.61
C ASP A 37 -5.85 3.87 -7.19
N PRO A 38 -4.56 3.73 -6.82
CA PRO A 38 -4.18 3.11 -5.56
C PRO A 38 -4.69 3.91 -4.34
N GLN A 39 -5.21 3.17 -3.36
CA GLN A 39 -5.72 3.77 -2.12
C GLN A 39 -4.60 4.49 -1.34
N GLN A 40 -4.93 5.68 -0.82
CA GLN A 40 -3.96 6.50 -0.09
C GLN A 40 -3.75 6.03 1.37
N LEU A 41 -4.78 5.41 1.97
CA LEU A 41 -4.70 4.73 3.26
C LEU A 41 -4.76 3.20 3.08
N PRO A 42 -3.98 2.42 3.86
CA PRO A 42 -3.90 0.97 3.72
C PRO A 42 -5.09 0.18 4.31
N SER A 43 -5.98 0.81 5.10
CA SER A 43 -7.18 0.18 5.65
C SER A 43 -8.23 1.21 6.08
N MET A 44 -9.45 0.73 6.35
CA MET A 44 -10.55 1.48 6.96
C MET A 44 -11.03 0.81 8.25
N ILE A 45 -11.69 1.55 9.15
CA ILE A 45 -12.23 1.02 10.41
C ILE A 45 -13.60 0.39 10.17
N VAL A 46 -13.92 -0.69 10.89
CA VAL A 46 -15.26 -1.30 10.90
C VAL A 46 -16.34 -0.29 11.36
N GLY A 47 -17.41 -0.16 10.56
CA GLY A 47 -18.45 0.85 10.77
C GLY A 47 -18.17 2.22 10.12
N ASP A 48 -17.00 2.40 9.52
CA ASP A 48 -16.55 3.65 8.92
C ASP A 48 -16.49 3.59 7.37
N GLN A 49 -16.05 4.66 6.72
CA GLN A 49 -15.91 4.75 5.26
C GLN A 49 -14.43 4.68 4.81
N LEU A 50 -14.18 4.73 3.50
CA LEU A 50 -12.84 5.02 2.99
C LEU A 50 -12.51 6.49 3.25
N HIS A 51 -11.25 6.79 3.55
CA HIS A 51 -10.76 8.15 3.73
C HIS A 51 -9.44 8.37 2.99
N ASP A 52 -9.20 9.62 2.60
CA ASP A 52 -7.91 10.10 2.10
C ASP A 52 -6.92 10.41 3.23
N THR A 53 -5.71 10.86 2.88
CA THR A 53 -4.68 11.27 3.85
C THR A 53 -4.97 12.60 4.56
N LEU A 54 -6.09 13.25 4.26
CA LEU A 54 -6.59 14.48 4.91
C LEU A 54 -7.82 14.22 5.79
N GLY A 55 -8.24 12.94 5.94
CA GLY A 55 -9.41 12.53 6.69
C GLY A 55 -10.75 12.77 6.00
N SER A 56 -10.75 13.22 4.75
CA SER A 56 -11.99 13.37 3.97
C SER A 56 -12.49 12.01 3.48
N VAL A 57 -13.81 11.82 3.43
CA VAL A 57 -14.40 10.59 2.87
C VAL A 57 -14.00 10.46 1.41
N ASP A 58 -13.44 9.31 1.06
CA ASP A 58 -12.92 8.97 -0.27
C ASP A 58 -13.80 7.90 -0.94
N SER A 59 -13.46 7.53 -2.18
CA SER A 59 -14.16 6.52 -2.97
C SER A 59 -13.19 5.67 -3.76
N LEU A 60 -13.61 4.44 -4.07
CA LEU A 60 -12.94 3.66 -5.10
C LEU A 60 -12.98 4.41 -6.43
N ARG A 61 -11.81 4.60 -7.03
CA ARG A 61 -11.66 5.24 -8.33
C ARG A 61 -11.00 4.27 -9.29
N ALA A 62 -11.64 3.98 -10.40
CA ALA A 62 -11.03 3.23 -11.50
C ALA A 62 -10.85 4.13 -12.73
N ILE A 63 -9.69 3.98 -13.36
CA ILE A 63 -9.28 4.68 -14.57
C ILE A 63 -9.40 3.69 -15.72
N VAL A 64 -10.09 4.12 -16.78
CA VAL A 64 -10.33 3.33 -18.00
C VAL A 64 -9.42 3.85 -19.10
N PHE A 65 -8.77 2.96 -19.84
CA PHE A 65 -7.81 3.31 -20.89
C PHE A 65 -8.24 2.75 -22.24
N ASN A 66 -7.93 3.49 -23.31
CA ASN A 66 -8.14 3.08 -24.70
C ASN A 66 -6.93 2.30 -25.25
N SER A 67 -6.96 1.95 -26.55
CA SER A 67 -5.87 1.21 -27.21
C SER A 67 -4.56 1.97 -27.42
N ALA A 68 -4.55 3.29 -27.24
CA ALA A 68 -3.33 4.11 -27.25
C ALA A 68 -2.73 4.28 -25.83
N GLY A 69 -3.45 3.83 -24.79
CA GLY A 69 -3.08 4.05 -23.39
C GLY A 69 -3.57 5.38 -22.82
N ASP A 70 -4.35 6.17 -23.58
CA ASP A 70 -4.97 7.39 -23.04
C ASP A 70 -6.14 7.04 -22.13
N THR A 71 -6.37 7.88 -21.12
CA THR A 71 -7.55 7.77 -20.27
C THR A 71 -8.82 8.14 -21.04
N ILE A 72 -9.88 7.35 -20.84
CA ILE A 72 -11.21 7.68 -21.34
C ILE A 72 -11.92 8.45 -20.21
N PRO A 73 -12.10 9.78 -20.32
CA PRO A 73 -12.81 10.55 -19.31
C PRO A 73 -14.27 10.12 -19.24
N ASP A 74 -14.86 10.25 -18.05
CA ASP A 74 -16.29 9.99 -17.78
C ASP A 74 -16.80 8.61 -18.22
N ALA A 75 -15.89 7.63 -18.36
CA ALA A 75 -16.24 6.26 -18.67
C ALA A 75 -17.19 5.69 -17.60
N ALA A 76 -18.31 5.11 -18.03
CA ALA A 76 -19.31 4.55 -17.13
C ALA A 76 -18.76 3.30 -16.43
N VAL A 77 -18.19 3.49 -15.24
CA VAL A 77 -17.69 2.44 -14.36
C VAL A 77 -18.80 1.97 -13.41
N ARG A 78 -18.76 0.68 -13.08
CA ARG A 78 -19.51 0.10 -11.95
C ARG A 78 -18.58 -0.67 -11.01
N TYR A 79 -18.75 -0.47 -9.71
CA TYR A 79 -18.01 -1.17 -8.68
C TYR A 79 -18.85 -2.30 -8.08
N GLN A 80 -18.22 -3.43 -7.83
CA GLN A 80 -18.86 -4.60 -7.23
C GLN A 80 -17.87 -5.45 -6.45
N HIS A 81 -18.40 -6.32 -5.60
CA HIS A 81 -17.60 -7.35 -4.96
C HIS A 81 -17.09 -8.37 -5.99
N ALA A 82 -15.83 -8.78 -5.83
CA ALA A 82 -15.25 -9.92 -6.52
C ALA A 82 -15.42 -11.22 -5.70
N ASP A 83 -15.72 -11.10 -4.41
CA ASP A 83 -15.97 -12.18 -3.46
C ASP A 83 -17.42 -12.19 -2.96
N THR A 84 -17.77 -13.22 -2.19
CA THR A 84 -19.10 -13.37 -1.57
C THR A 84 -19.20 -12.74 -0.18
N THR A 85 -18.08 -12.23 0.37
CA THR A 85 -18.03 -11.65 1.71
C THR A 85 -18.74 -10.30 1.76
N LYS A 86 -19.43 -10.04 2.88
CA LYS A 86 -20.16 -8.78 3.16
C LYS A 86 -19.49 -7.99 4.27
N ILE A 87 -18.17 -7.92 4.17
CA ILE A 87 -17.25 -7.18 5.04
C ILE A 87 -17.33 -5.66 4.76
N VAL A 88 -17.71 -5.29 3.53
CA VAL A 88 -18.05 -3.93 3.14
C VAL A 88 -19.39 -3.90 2.38
N THR A 89 -19.98 -2.71 2.29
CA THR A 89 -21.02 -2.35 1.32
C THR A 89 -20.44 -1.31 0.35
N ILE A 90 -20.80 -1.40 -0.93
CA ILE A 90 -20.26 -0.54 -1.99
C ILE A 90 -21.43 0.05 -2.78
N ASP A 91 -21.46 1.37 -2.94
CA ASP A 91 -22.31 2.00 -3.93
C ASP A 91 -21.73 1.76 -5.32
N SER A 92 -22.46 1.02 -6.15
CA SER A 92 -21.94 0.54 -7.43
C SER A 92 -21.70 1.65 -8.46
N ALA A 93 -22.26 2.85 -8.28
CA ALA A 93 -22.15 3.95 -9.24
C ALA A 93 -21.06 4.97 -8.87
N THR A 94 -20.89 5.23 -7.58
CA THR A 94 -19.96 6.24 -7.04
C THR A 94 -18.64 5.65 -6.55
N GLY A 95 -18.63 4.39 -6.12
CA GLY A 95 -17.46 3.78 -5.50
C GLY A 95 -17.30 4.11 -4.01
N HIS A 96 -18.28 4.78 -3.39
CA HIS A 96 -18.31 4.92 -1.93
C HIS A 96 -18.38 3.53 -1.27
N VAL A 97 -17.53 3.32 -0.26
CA VAL A 97 -17.46 2.08 0.52
C VAL A 97 -17.79 2.38 1.97
N THR A 98 -18.49 1.47 2.63
CA THR A 98 -18.73 1.50 4.07
C THR A 98 -18.47 0.12 4.65
N ALA A 99 -17.65 0.06 5.69
CA ALA A 99 -17.26 -1.17 6.35
C ALA A 99 -18.34 -1.69 7.28
N SER A 100 -18.68 -2.97 7.16
CA SER A 100 -19.71 -3.65 7.97
C SER A 100 -19.17 -4.72 8.92
N ASP A 101 -17.99 -5.29 8.64
CA ASP A 101 -17.28 -6.23 9.52
C ASP A 101 -15.77 -6.12 9.30
N THR A 102 -14.95 -6.66 10.19
CA THR A 102 -13.49 -6.74 10.04
C THR A 102 -13.08 -7.84 9.05
N GLY A 103 -11.95 -7.66 8.37
CA GLY A 103 -11.36 -8.66 7.49
C GLY A 103 -10.87 -8.08 6.16
N ILE A 104 -11.04 -8.86 5.09
CA ILE A 104 -10.56 -8.53 3.75
C ILE A 104 -11.75 -8.65 2.78
N ALA A 105 -12.01 -7.59 2.01
CA ALA A 105 -12.94 -7.61 0.89
C ALA A 105 -12.17 -7.40 -0.42
N ARG A 106 -12.61 -8.04 -1.50
CA ARG A 106 -12.07 -7.84 -2.85
C ARG A 106 -13.11 -7.20 -3.75
N VAL A 107 -12.69 -6.19 -4.48
CA VAL A 107 -13.59 -5.36 -5.30
C VAL A 107 -13.06 -5.28 -6.72
N VAL A 108 -13.97 -5.25 -7.70
CA VAL A 108 -13.62 -5.05 -9.11
C VAL A 108 -14.42 -3.90 -9.69
N ALA A 109 -13.78 -3.16 -10.58
CA ALA A 109 -14.43 -2.17 -11.42
C ALA A 109 -14.75 -2.82 -12.77
N GLN A 110 -15.93 -2.52 -13.32
CA GLN A 110 -16.39 -2.99 -14.61
C GLN A 110 -16.83 -1.84 -15.51
N THR A 111 -16.58 -1.96 -16.82
CA THR A 111 -17.16 -1.08 -17.84
C THR A 111 -17.22 -1.79 -19.18
N SER A 112 -18.31 -1.65 -19.93
CA SER A 112 -18.43 -2.14 -21.33
C SER A 112 -18.05 -3.62 -21.56
N GLY A 113 -18.21 -4.47 -20.54
CA GLY A 113 -17.83 -5.90 -20.57
C GLY A 113 -16.38 -6.21 -20.14
N LEU A 114 -15.57 -5.19 -19.88
CA LEU A 114 -14.27 -5.32 -19.21
C LEU A 114 -14.43 -5.36 -17.69
N GLN A 115 -13.43 -5.96 -17.04
CA GLN A 115 -13.28 -5.99 -15.58
C GLN A 115 -11.82 -5.73 -15.21
N SER A 116 -11.59 -4.99 -14.12
CA SER A 116 -10.26 -4.76 -13.57
C SER A 116 -9.69 -6.02 -12.90
N PRO A 117 -8.37 -6.04 -12.63
CA PRO A 117 -7.84 -6.83 -11.52
C PRO A 117 -8.59 -6.51 -10.21
N PRO A 118 -8.77 -7.46 -9.29
CA PRO A 118 -9.39 -7.18 -7.99
C PRO A 118 -8.50 -6.30 -7.11
N GLU A 119 -9.04 -5.20 -6.62
CA GLU A 119 -8.45 -4.40 -5.54
C GLU A 119 -8.79 -5.04 -4.20
N THR A 120 -7.88 -4.95 -3.23
CA THR A 120 -8.03 -5.58 -1.91
C THR A 120 -8.22 -4.51 -0.84
N LEU A 121 -9.37 -4.52 -0.20
CA LEU A 121 -9.73 -3.60 0.87
C LEU A 121 -9.55 -4.29 2.22
N PHE A 122 -8.78 -3.66 3.11
CA PHE A 122 -8.56 -4.12 4.47
C PHE A 122 -9.48 -3.37 5.42
N VAL A 123 -10.30 -4.09 6.18
CA VAL A 123 -11.16 -3.53 7.22
C VAL A 123 -10.66 -4.00 8.58
N VAL A 124 -10.40 -3.06 9.48
CA VAL A 124 -9.78 -3.32 10.78
C VAL A 124 -10.71 -2.97 11.94
N ALA A 125 -10.47 -3.60 13.09
CA ALA A 125 -11.05 -3.15 14.35
C ALA A 125 -10.44 -1.79 14.74
N THR A 126 -11.22 -0.92 15.38
CA THR A 126 -10.79 0.40 15.87
C THR A 126 -9.54 0.28 16.76
N PRO A 127 -8.40 0.89 16.39
CA PRO A 127 -7.22 0.91 17.25
C PRO A 127 -7.51 1.53 18.62
N THR A 128 -7.12 0.85 19.70
CA THR A 128 -7.27 1.36 21.08
C THR A 128 -5.95 1.47 21.82
N VAL A 129 -4.86 0.90 21.28
CA VAL A 129 -3.52 0.93 21.85
C VAL A 129 -2.49 1.08 20.74
N PHE A 130 -1.57 2.01 20.92
CA PHE A 130 -0.31 2.11 20.20
C PHE A 130 0.84 1.97 21.20
N GLY A 131 1.74 1.01 20.98
CA GLY A 131 2.76 0.59 21.95
C GLY A 131 4.12 0.30 21.32
N HIS A 132 5.13 0.19 22.18
CA HIS A 132 6.47 -0.25 21.76
C HIS A 132 6.51 -1.78 21.62
N THR A 133 7.08 -2.29 20.53
CA THR A 133 7.65 -3.66 20.51
C THR A 133 9.05 -3.64 21.13
N THR A 134 9.80 -2.57 20.87
CA THR A 134 11.14 -2.33 21.39
C THR A 134 11.15 -1.04 22.20
N ASN A 135 11.34 -1.14 23.53
CA ASN A 135 11.62 0.03 24.36
C ASN A 135 13.09 0.45 24.12
N LEU A 136 13.33 1.67 23.66
CA LEU A 136 14.67 2.13 23.28
C LEU A 136 14.99 3.50 23.88
N ASP A 137 15.61 3.46 25.05
CA ASP A 137 16.59 4.44 25.53
C ASP A 137 17.94 3.70 25.59
N ASP A 138 18.66 3.64 24.47
CA ASP A 138 19.86 2.80 24.33
C ASP A 138 21.08 3.57 23.78
N THR A 139 22.29 3.10 24.11
CA THR A 139 23.57 3.65 23.62
C THR A 139 24.18 2.70 22.60
N LEU A 140 24.03 3.05 21.33
CA LEU A 140 24.59 2.30 20.22
C LEU A 140 26.01 2.77 19.91
N ASN A 141 26.99 2.01 20.42
CA ASN A 141 28.39 2.13 20.01
C ASN A 141 28.56 1.50 18.62
N PHE A 142 28.68 2.33 17.58
CA PHE A 142 28.92 1.87 16.20
C PHE A 142 30.40 2.04 15.85
N THR A 143 31.16 0.95 15.90
CA THR A 143 32.49 0.92 15.29
C THR A 143 32.35 0.62 13.80
N SER A 144 32.90 1.47 12.94
CA SER A 144 32.80 1.31 11.47
C SER A 144 33.19 -0.10 11.02
N VAL A 145 32.22 -0.79 10.43
CA VAL A 145 32.38 -2.07 9.72
C VAL A 145 32.14 -1.85 8.23
N ARG A 146 32.60 -2.79 7.39
CA ARG A 146 32.48 -2.72 5.91
C ARG A 146 31.04 -2.77 5.35
N ALA A 147 30.03 -2.66 6.21
CA ALA A 147 28.61 -2.73 5.87
C ALA A 147 27.78 -1.89 6.84
N ASP A 148 26.63 -1.41 6.39
CA ASP A 148 25.72 -0.60 7.21
C ASP A 148 25.17 -1.41 8.40
N THR A 149 24.93 -0.73 9.52
CA THR A 149 24.17 -1.28 10.65
C THR A 149 22.72 -0.81 10.56
N LEU A 150 21.78 -1.72 10.82
CA LEU A 150 20.35 -1.46 10.88
C LEU A 150 19.85 -1.70 12.30
N PHE A 151 19.12 -0.75 12.87
CA PHE A 151 18.54 -0.85 14.21
C PHE A 151 17.01 -0.70 14.14
N ALA A 152 16.27 -1.70 14.62
CA ALA A 152 14.83 -1.80 14.42
C ALA A 152 14.03 -0.96 15.43
N LEU A 153 13.35 0.08 14.93
CA LEU A 153 12.42 0.92 15.68
C LEU A 153 11.00 0.37 15.48
N SER A 154 10.60 -0.54 16.36
CA SER A 154 9.36 -1.33 16.19
C SER A 154 8.26 -0.88 17.16
N THR A 155 7.06 -0.67 16.60
CA THR A 155 5.82 -0.34 17.32
C THR A 155 4.74 -1.38 17.05
N THR A 156 3.72 -1.43 17.90
CA THR A 156 2.49 -2.23 17.70
C THR A 156 1.24 -1.35 17.72
N VAL A 157 0.22 -1.76 16.95
CA VAL A 157 -1.14 -1.23 17.00
C VAL A 157 -2.08 -2.39 17.36
N SER A 158 -2.95 -2.22 18.35
CA SER A 158 -3.95 -3.22 18.74
C SER A 158 -5.32 -2.62 19.11
N SER A 159 -6.35 -3.43 18.96
CA SER A 159 -7.72 -3.23 19.45
C SER A 159 -7.90 -4.15 20.65
N GLY A 160 -7.76 -3.61 21.86
CA GLY A 160 -7.55 -4.40 23.06
C GLY A 160 -6.31 -5.28 22.91
N THR A 161 -6.47 -6.60 23.04
CA THR A 161 -5.41 -7.60 22.85
C THR A 161 -5.28 -8.10 21.39
N THR A 162 -6.16 -7.69 20.48
CA THR A 162 -6.16 -8.15 19.09
C THR A 162 -5.27 -7.24 18.23
N PRO A 163 -4.28 -7.79 17.49
CA PRO A 163 -3.40 -6.98 16.65
C PRO A 163 -4.16 -6.34 15.47
N VAL A 164 -3.85 -5.09 15.17
CA VAL A 164 -4.36 -4.36 14.00
C VAL A 164 -3.29 -4.35 12.92
N ASN A 165 -3.47 -5.17 11.89
CA ASN A 165 -2.66 -5.15 10.67
C ASN A 165 -3.18 -4.09 9.69
N HIS A 166 -2.39 -3.74 8.67
CA HIS A 166 -2.72 -2.77 7.62
C HIS A 166 -2.98 -1.34 8.13
N TRP A 167 -2.43 -0.96 9.29
CA TRP A 167 -2.54 0.39 9.84
C TRP A 167 -1.31 1.24 9.52
N ARG A 168 -1.49 2.50 9.11
CA ARG A 168 -0.37 3.40 8.78
C ARG A 168 0.28 3.96 10.05
N VAL A 169 1.60 3.89 10.15
CA VAL A 169 2.40 4.36 11.30
C VAL A 169 3.56 5.22 10.83
N GLU A 170 3.45 6.53 10.95
CA GLU A 170 4.47 7.49 10.49
C GLU A 170 5.67 7.55 11.42
N TYR A 171 6.88 7.60 10.84
CA TYR A 171 8.13 7.79 11.57
C TYR A 171 8.80 9.10 11.14
N ARG A 172 9.41 9.82 12.08
CA ARG A 172 10.21 11.01 11.78
C ARG A 172 11.31 11.24 12.79
N PHE A 173 12.43 11.81 12.36
CA PHE A 173 13.41 12.38 13.28
C PHE A 173 12.81 13.61 13.95
N LEU A 174 12.70 13.57 15.27
CA LEU A 174 12.43 14.75 16.11
C LEU A 174 13.74 15.52 16.37
N TYR A 175 14.86 14.80 16.48
CA TYR A 175 16.19 15.38 16.60
C TYR A 175 17.28 14.45 16.03
N PRO A 176 18.25 14.95 15.27
CA PRO A 176 18.21 16.24 14.57
C PRO A 176 17.20 16.16 13.39
N ALA A 177 16.36 17.19 13.24
CA ALA A 177 15.13 17.13 12.43
C ALA A 177 15.37 17.24 10.90
N ASP A 178 16.56 17.65 10.49
CA ASP A 178 17.02 17.71 9.11
C ASP A 178 17.24 16.33 8.48
N LEU A 179 17.36 15.27 9.29
CA LEU A 179 17.48 13.87 8.83
C LEU A 179 16.19 13.28 8.24
N ASN A 180 15.08 14.03 8.18
CA ASN A 180 13.84 13.64 7.50
C ASN A 180 13.95 13.74 5.96
N THR A 181 15.08 13.33 5.39
CA THR A 181 15.43 13.40 3.96
C THR A 181 16.16 12.12 3.52
N PRO A 182 15.99 11.65 2.25
CA PRO A 182 16.80 10.57 1.70
C PRO A 182 18.31 10.89 1.59
N ASP A 183 18.71 12.16 1.66
CA ASP A 183 20.07 12.61 1.33
C ASP A 183 21.13 12.39 2.42
N SER A 184 20.74 11.88 3.60
CA SER A 184 21.68 11.68 4.71
C SER A 184 22.65 10.53 4.44
N LEU A 185 23.94 10.85 4.30
CA LEU A 185 25.02 9.89 4.11
C LEU A 185 25.49 9.20 5.41
N ARG A 186 24.96 9.60 6.58
CA ARG A 186 25.39 9.10 7.90
C ARG A 186 24.35 8.23 8.56
N VAL A 187 23.14 8.78 8.74
CA VAL A 187 22.04 8.19 9.53
C VAL A 187 20.73 8.49 8.82
N LEU A 188 19.93 7.47 8.49
CA LEU A 188 18.65 7.63 7.80
C LEU A 188 17.62 6.60 8.30
N LEU A 189 16.33 6.89 8.10
CA LEU A 189 15.25 5.90 8.31
C LEU A 189 15.01 5.12 7.02
N SER A 190 15.07 3.79 7.08
CA SER A 190 14.82 2.91 5.95
C SER A 190 13.73 1.87 6.19
N ASP A 191 13.17 1.38 5.09
CA ASP A 191 12.49 0.08 5.04
C ASP A 191 13.49 -1.08 5.20
N GLU A 192 12.98 -2.31 5.20
CA GLU A 192 13.75 -3.57 5.22
C GLU A 192 14.63 -3.76 3.97
N ASN A 193 14.29 -3.10 2.86
CA ASN A 193 15.05 -3.09 1.61
C ASN A 193 16.16 -2.02 1.56
N ARG A 194 16.40 -1.33 2.69
CA ARG A 194 17.38 -0.24 2.87
C ARG A 194 17.09 1.03 2.05
N LYS A 195 15.89 1.18 1.51
CA LYS A 195 15.41 2.40 0.85
C LYS A 195 14.91 3.38 1.90
N PHE A 196 15.16 4.68 1.69
CA PHE A 196 14.63 5.71 2.58
C PHE A 196 13.10 5.60 2.67
N SER A 197 12.58 5.54 3.89
CA SER A 197 11.14 5.49 4.14
C SER A 197 10.80 6.03 5.51
N LEU A 198 9.83 6.95 5.55
CA LEU A 198 9.17 7.41 6.76
C LEU A 198 7.85 6.65 7.03
N VAL A 199 7.46 5.74 6.11
CA VAL A 199 6.15 5.05 5.92
C VAL A 199 5.20 5.06 7.12
N ASP A 200 4.91 3.95 7.77
CA ASP A 200 5.01 2.50 7.48
C ASP A 200 3.59 1.87 7.56
N THR A 201 3.44 0.57 7.34
CA THR A 201 2.16 -0.14 7.50
C THR A 201 2.30 -1.37 8.40
N THR A 202 1.44 -1.51 9.41
CA THR A 202 1.48 -2.66 10.33
C THR A 202 1.19 -3.99 9.62
N GLY A 203 1.80 -5.06 10.11
CA GLY A 203 1.54 -6.41 9.65
C GLY A 203 2.14 -7.45 10.60
N VAL A 204 2.46 -8.63 10.07
CA VAL A 204 3.43 -9.53 10.70
C VAL A 204 4.81 -9.05 10.28
N GLY A 205 5.36 -8.10 11.03
CA GLY A 205 6.66 -7.48 10.73
C GLY A 205 7.84 -8.44 10.93
N THR A 206 9.04 -7.96 10.64
CA THR A 206 10.31 -8.70 10.84
C THR A 206 10.57 -9.13 12.29
N SER A 207 9.85 -8.54 13.23
CA SER A 207 9.79 -8.91 14.66
C SER A 207 9.06 -10.23 14.91
N GLY A 208 8.31 -10.76 13.93
CA GLY A 208 7.36 -11.86 14.10
C GLY A 208 6.07 -11.48 14.84
N VAL A 209 5.92 -10.23 15.28
CA VAL A 209 4.76 -9.74 16.02
C VAL A 209 3.71 -9.22 15.04
N ALA A 210 2.48 -9.72 15.13
CA ALA A 210 1.33 -9.22 14.36
C ALA A 210 0.90 -7.83 14.84
N GLY A 211 0.35 -7.02 13.93
CA GLY A 211 0.04 -5.62 14.18
C GLY A 211 1.27 -4.74 14.43
N SER A 212 2.46 -5.19 14.03
CA SER A 212 3.70 -4.42 14.20
C SER A 212 4.09 -3.65 12.93
N ALA A 213 4.56 -2.43 13.13
CA ALA A 213 5.24 -1.60 12.13
C ALA A 213 6.70 -1.43 12.56
N THR A 214 7.62 -1.34 11.59
CA THR A 214 9.06 -1.23 11.87
C THR A 214 9.74 -0.33 10.84
N ARG A 215 10.48 0.66 11.33
CA ARG A 215 11.50 1.35 10.52
C ARG A 215 12.88 1.12 11.08
N TYR A 216 13.86 1.06 10.19
CA TYR A 216 15.25 0.83 10.55
C TYR A 216 15.99 2.15 10.61
N LEU A 217 16.57 2.46 11.78
CA LEU A 217 17.63 3.45 11.86
C LEU A 217 18.87 2.82 11.21
N ARG A 218 19.17 3.26 9.98
CA ARG A 218 20.34 2.81 9.21
C ARG A 218 21.50 3.76 9.47
N ILE A 219 22.61 3.20 9.94
CA ILE A 219 23.89 3.90 10.11
C ILE A 219 24.84 3.41 9.01
N SER A 220 25.37 4.37 8.25
CA SER A 220 26.20 4.14 7.07
C SER A 220 27.58 3.60 7.45
N ALA A 221 28.05 2.58 6.71
CA ALA A 221 29.43 2.07 6.81
C ALA A 221 30.49 3.18 6.61
N PHE A 222 30.15 4.20 5.81
CA PHE A 222 31.00 5.32 5.42
C PHE A 222 30.78 6.57 6.28
N ALA A 223 30.03 6.49 7.37
CA ALA A 223 29.93 7.58 8.33
C ALA A 223 31.29 7.75 9.04
N HIS A 224 32.00 8.83 8.73
CA HIS A 224 33.35 9.10 9.26
C HIS A 224 33.36 9.83 10.62
N SER A 225 32.21 10.36 11.06
CA SER A 225 32.00 10.89 12.41
C SER A 225 30.51 11.18 12.63
N PHE A 226 29.98 10.74 13.76
CA PHE A 226 28.66 11.08 14.26
C PHE A 226 28.62 10.68 15.74
N ASN A 227 28.67 11.64 16.64
CA ASN A 227 28.50 11.41 18.07
C ASN A 227 27.38 12.32 18.55
N ASP A 228 26.15 11.81 18.47
CA ASP A 228 24.96 12.58 18.82
C ASP A 228 23.81 11.64 19.24
N THR A 229 22.85 12.21 19.98
CA THR A 229 21.57 11.55 20.23
C THR A 229 20.68 11.68 19.01
N VAL A 230 20.14 10.55 18.56
CA VAL A 230 19.05 10.50 17.60
C VAL A 230 17.75 10.28 18.38
N VAL A 231 16.75 11.13 18.13
CA VAL A 231 15.38 10.95 18.64
C VAL A 231 14.45 10.76 17.45
N VAL A 232 13.87 9.57 17.33
CA VAL A 232 12.84 9.25 16.34
C VAL A 232 11.49 9.19 17.05
N GLU A 233 10.48 9.83 16.46
CA GLU A 233 9.10 9.80 16.92
C GLU A 233 8.28 8.94 15.95
N ALA A 234 7.50 8.01 16.48
CA ALA A 234 6.55 7.20 15.72
C ALA A 234 5.11 7.59 16.10
N ARG A 235 4.22 7.63 15.11
CA ARG A 235 2.86 8.16 15.21
C ARG A 235 1.86 7.28 14.49
N ALA A 236 0.78 6.93 15.18
CA ALA A 236 -0.42 6.39 14.57
C ALA A 236 -1.58 7.38 14.77
N PHE A 237 -2.34 7.63 13.71
CA PHE A 237 -3.50 8.52 13.69
C PHE A 237 -4.72 7.78 13.12
N PHE A 238 -5.90 8.16 13.58
CA PHE A 238 -7.17 7.92 12.91
C PHE A 238 -7.27 8.77 11.63
N PRO A 239 -8.20 8.48 10.70
CA PRO A 239 -8.38 9.28 9.49
C PRO A 239 -8.60 10.77 9.76
N ASP A 240 -9.35 11.12 10.81
CA ASP A 240 -9.61 12.50 11.25
C ASP A 240 -8.39 13.22 11.90
N HIS A 241 -7.19 12.66 11.77
CA HIS A 241 -5.93 13.07 12.39
C HIS A 241 -5.91 13.06 13.93
N THR A 242 -6.92 12.51 14.61
CA THR A 242 -6.80 12.28 16.06
C THR A 242 -5.78 11.16 16.35
N PRO A 243 -4.95 11.28 17.40
CA PRO A 243 -3.93 10.28 17.69
C PRO A 243 -4.56 8.99 18.24
N VAL A 244 -4.09 7.84 17.77
CA VAL A 244 -4.41 6.54 18.39
C VAL A 244 -3.90 6.55 19.84
N PRO A 245 -4.66 6.05 20.85
CA PRO A 245 -4.23 6.13 22.24
C PRO A 245 -2.86 5.48 22.48
N GLY A 246 -1.94 6.22 23.09
CA GLY A 246 -0.52 5.84 23.24
C GLY A 246 0.42 6.51 22.23
N SER A 247 -0.11 7.13 21.16
CA SER A 247 0.64 7.94 20.20
C SER A 247 0.83 9.38 20.73
N PRO A 248 2.00 10.02 20.52
CA PRO A 248 3.20 9.52 19.85
C PRO A 248 4.11 8.70 20.78
N LEU A 249 4.88 7.79 20.18
CA LEU A 249 5.97 7.06 20.83
C LEU A 249 7.33 7.65 20.42
N ARG A 250 8.35 7.49 21.26
CA ARG A 250 9.70 8.02 21.00
C ARG A 250 10.76 6.95 21.24
N PHE A 251 11.70 6.87 20.32
CA PHE A 251 12.91 6.06 20.41
C PHE A 251 14.10 7.01 20.53
N LYS A 252 14.96 6.79 21.53
CA LYS A 252 16.16 7.59 21.76
C LYS A 252 17.38 6.68 21.66
N VAL A 253 18.25 6.99 20.71
CA VAL A 253 19.47 6.22 20.44
C VAL A 253 20.65 7.18 20.50
N LEU A 254 21.52 7.02 21.49
CA LEU A 254 22.83 7.68 21.46
C LEU A 254 23.70 6.94 20.46
N VAL A 255 24.04 7.56 19.33
CA VAL A 255 24.89 6.96 18.29
C VAL A 255 26.30 7.51 18.45
N ILE A 256 27.26 6.62 18.70
CA ILE A 256 28.68 6.97 18.82
C ILE A 256 29.45 6.29 17.70
N ILE A 257 29.95 7.09 16.75
CA ILE A 257 30.86 6.68 15.69
C ILE A 257 32.25 7.27 15.99
N PRO A 258 33.28 6.44 16.27
CA PRO A 258 34.62 6.86 16.65
C PRO A 258 35.47 7.35 15.46
#